data_AF-A0A844X2W1-F1
#
_entry.id   AF-A0A844X2W1-F1
#
_cell.length_a   1.000
_cell.length_b   1.000
_cell.length_c   1.000
_cell.angle_alpha   90.00
_cell.angle_beta   90.00
_cell.angle_gamma   90.00
#
_symmetry.space_group_name_H-M   'P 1'
#
loop_
_entity.id
_entity.type
_entity.pdbx_description
1 polymer ?
#
loop_
_entity_poly.entity_id
_entity_poly.type
_entity_poly.pdbx_seq_one_letter_code
_entity_poly.pdbx_strand_id
1 'polypeptide(L)'
;MSKPYQLTISASNVKVQSEYGIPSEHAYGSLSKTYTIKVDDFKVCYIKPASLQIYDASGVGENTCTNKENCKFVGGYNPSVFFPNEGFSALAPTKFPTTAFDQAKFTLRMSNKQSDYIYTSSNPNLVSISNVAGSEGVVTFNSSVHPNLPFNVTLTARTKPNIITPSKTSIYSFTINKWIRALPPTQYKTEQYLDTGNGIFPAANACAGRDLGMISAEEAASYFYSPMELSNAPSASTAVTENGTGSFPKWVHNQKARLSRDIDGTFYGEWGNLYKGYPQSGFDLSRGCTWSSQAYTNRVIFGINVQNGYVGYNVLKNNGCTPVCRK
;
A
#
# COMPACT_ATOMS: atom_id res chain seq x y z
N MET A 1 -8.20 8.82 12.67
CA MET A 1 -8.71 8.79 14.05
C MET A 1 -9.34 7.43 14.40
N SER A 2 -8.68 6.57 15.19
CA SER A 2 -9.38 5.46 15.88
C SER A 2 -9.93 6.04 17.18
N LYS A 3 -11.25 6.24 17.26
CA LYS A 3 -11.89 6.63 18.52
C LYS A 3 -12.23 5.34 19.28
N PRO A 4 -12.06 5.27 20.60
CA PRO A 4 -12.58 4.14 21.36
C PRO A 4 -14.08 4.01 21.08
N TYR A 5 -14.56 2.79 20.90
CA TYR A 5 -15.96 2.54 20.54
C TYR A 5 -16.88 3.21 21.56
N GLN A 6 -17.73 4.11 21.07
CA GLN A 6 -18.76 4.76 21.87
C GLN A 6 -20.06 4.01 21.66
N LEU A 7 -20.59 3.41 22.72
CA LEU A 7 -21.91 2.83 22.73
C LEU A 7 -22.87 3.85 23.35
N THR A 8 -23.77 4.39 22.54
CA THR A 8 -24.85 5.24 23.05
C THR A 8 -26.11 4.41 23.19
N ILE A 9 -26.63 4.30 24.41
CA ILE A 9 -27.93 3.69 24.69
C ILE A 9 -28.91 4.84 24.91
N SER A 10 -29.95 4.90 24.07
CA SER A 10 -31.01 5.89 24.16
C SER A 10 -32.37 5.21 24.33
N ALA A 11 -33.14 5.65 25.31
CA ALA A 11 -34.53 5.28 25.52
C ALA A 11 -35.40 6.52 25.32
N SER A 12 -36.39 6.43 24.44
CA SER A 12 -37.41 7.46 24.21
C SER A 12 -38.75 7.01 24.79
N ASN A 13 -39.58 7.95 25.26
CA ASN A 13 -40.92 7.70 25.78
C ASN A 13 -40.94 6.87 27.07
N VAL A 14 -40.04 7.16 28.00
CA VAL A 14 -40.00 6.49 29.31
C VAL A 14 -41.23 6.88 30.13
N LYS A 15 -42.06 5.89 30.47
CA LYS A 15 -43.20 6.01 31.40
C LYS A 15 -42.85 5.31 32.71
N VAL A 16 -43.13 5.95 33.84
CA VAL A 16 -42.90 5.37 35.18
C VAL A 16 -44.25 5.30 35.90
N GLN A 17 -44.55 4.16 36.50
CA GLN A 17 -45.76 3.92 37.28
C GLN A 17 -45.33 3.58 38.71
N SER A 18 -45.68 4.42 39.68
CA SER A 18 -45.39 4.16 41.10
C SER A 18 -46.52 3.34 41.73
N GLU A 19 -46.16 2.42 42.62
CA GLU A 19 -47.11 1.52 43.29
C GLU A 19 -47.99 2.26 44.33
N TYR A 20 -47.54 3.41 44.83
CA TYR A 20 -48.18 4.13 45.95
C TYR A 20 -48.42 5.64 45.72
N GLY A 21 -48.51 6.11 44.47
CA GLY A 21 -48.80 7.52 44.15
C GLY A 21 -49.72 7.68 42.93
N ILE A 22 -50.49 8.77 42.89
CA ILE A 22 -51.43 9.09 41.79
C ILE A 22 -50.68 8.98 40.44
N PRO A 23 -51.09 8.10 39.52
CA PRO A 23 -50.41 7.91 38.25
C PRO A 23 -50.74 9.07 37.32
N SER A 24 -50.00 10.15 37.41
CA SER A 24 -49.91 11.08 36.29
C SER A 24 -48.96 10.48 35.27
N GLU A 25 -49.49 10.08 34.11
CA GLU A 25 -48.68 9.69 32.95
C GLU A 25 -47.79 10.87 32.55
N HIS A 26 -46.62 10.97 33.15
CA HIS A 26 -45.63 11.97 32.78
C HIS A 26 -44.69 11.35 31.75
N ALA A 27 -44.64 11.95 30.55
CA ALA A 27 -43.62 11.65 29.57
C ALA A 27 -42.29 12.27 30.05
N TYR A 28 -41.38 11.45 30.56
CA TYR A 28 -40.08 11.92 31.08
C TYR A 28 -39.03 12.19 29.99
N GLY A 29 -39.46 12.30 28.72
CA GLY A 29 -38.58 12.59 27.59
C GLY A 29 -37.71 11.41 27.17
N SER A 30 -36.52 11.71 26.64
CA SER A 30 -35.53 10.72 26.22
C SER A 30 -34.34 10.68 27.18
N LEU A 31 -33.96 9.50 27.64
CA LEU A 31 -32.72 9.24 28.37
C LEU A 31 -31.68 8.74 27.38
N SER A 32 -30.50 9.37 27.37
CA SER A 32 -29.36 8.91 26.57
C SER A 32 -28.12 8.82 27.44
N LYS A 33 -27.39 7.71 27.32
CA LYS A 33 -26.11 7.50 28.02
C LYS A 33 -25.09 6.92 27.06
N THR A 34 -23.92 7.56 27.00
CA THR A 34 -22.81 7.13 26.17
C THR A 34 -21.74 6.46 27.03
N TYR A 35 -21.40 5.23 26.68
CA TYR A 35 -20.32 4.44 27.29
C TYR A 35 -19.12 4.45 26.37
N THR A 36 -17.92 4.62 26.94
CA THR A 36 -16.66 4.41 26.21
C THR A 36 -16.16 3.01 26.50
N ILE A 37 -16.10 2.15 25.49
CA ILE A 37 -15.55 0.80 25.62
C ILE A 37 -14.03 0.92 25.58
N LYS A 38 -13.38 0.62 26.70
CA LYS A 38 -11.93 0.44 26.79
C LYS A 38 -11.64 -1.05 26.81
N VAL A 39 -10.70 -1.48 25.99
CA VAL A 39 -10.31 -2.89 25.90
C VAL A 39 -9.05 -3.08 26.74
N ASP A 40 -9.07 -3.99 27.72
CA ASP A 40 -7.91 -4.27 28.59
C ASP A 40 -6.78 -5.03 27.87
N ASP A 41 -7.06 -5.49 26.65
CA ASP A 41 -6.11 -6.12 25.75
C ASP A 41 -5.45 -5.05 24.85
N PHE A 42 -4.33 -4.51 25.33
CA PHE A 42 -3.52 -3.51 24.62
C PHE A 42 -2.67 -4.21 23.55
N LYS A 43 -3.06 -4.07 22.28
CA LYS A 43 -2.39 -4.72 21.15
C LYS A 43 -2.42 -3.86 19.89
N VAL A 44 -1.55 -4.22 18.94
CA VAL A 44 -1.65 -3.76 17.56
C VAL A 44 -2.73 -4.58 16.87
N CYS A 45 -3.76 -3.93 16.33
CA CYS A 45 -4.87 -4.58 15.64
C CYS A 45 -4.62 -4.64 14.13
N TYR A 46 -4.27 -3.50 13.54
CA TYR A 46 -4.06 -3.38 12.11
C TYR A 46 -2.82 -2.52 11.81
N ILE A 47 -2.31 -2.67 10.60
CA ILE A 47 -1.26 -1.84 10.03
C ILE A 47 -1.90 -1.12 8.85
N LYS A 48 -2.00 0.20 8.94
CA LYS A 48 -2.73 1.03 7.99
C LYS A 48 -1.73 1.75 7.07
N PRO A 49 -1.48 1.28 5.83
CA PRO A 49 -0.71 2.05 4.87
C PRO A 49 -1.38 3.41 4.63
N ALA A 50 -0.60 4.39 4.18
CA ALA A 50 -1.14 5.71 3.83
C ALA A 50 -2.26 5.63 2.77
N SER A 51 -2.16 4.66 1.85
CA SER A 51 -3.21 4.33 0.88
C SER A 51 -3.95 3.05 1.24
N LEU A 52 -5.27 3.16 1.42
CA LEU A 52 -6.20 2.04 1.60
C LEU A 52 -7.03 1.74 0.36
N GLN A 53 -6.74 2.40 -0.75
CA GLN A 53 -7.51 2.25 -1.98
C GLN A 53 -7.45 0.80 -2.44
N ILE A 54 -8.63 0.21 -2.59
CA ILE A 54 -8.84 -1.08 -3.24
C ILE A 54 -9.20 -0.78 -4.69
N TYR A 55 -8.63 -1.53 -5.61
CA TYR A 55 -8.78 -1.32 -7.05
C TYR A 55 -9.98 -2.07 -7.64
N ASP A 56 -11.01 -2.36 -6.83
CA ASP A 56 -12.23 -3.00 -7.29
C ASP A 56 -13.00 -2.07 -8.22
N ALA A 57 -13.34 -0.85 -7.79
CA ALA A 57 -14.11 0.14 -8.55
C ALA A 57 -13.50 1.56 -8.51
N SER A 58 -12.39 1.76 -7.78
CA SER A 58 -11.88 3.09 -7.47
C SER A 58 -11.31 3.82 -8.71
N GLY A 59 -11.95 4.94 -9.06
CA GLY A 59 -11.38 5.97 -9.94
C GLY A 59 -11.76 5.91 -11.43
N VAL A 60 -12.49 4.89 -11.92
CA VAL A 60 -12.80 4.76 -13.36
C VAL A 60 -14.22 4.26 -13.66
N GLY A 61 -15.12 4.21 -12.67
CA GLY A 61 -16.55 3.94 -12.87
C GLY A 61 -16.94 2.49 -13.17
N GLU A 62 -15.98 1.60 -13.48
CA GLU A 62 -16.23 0.18 -13.69
C GLU A 62 -15.50 -0.67 -12.65
N ASN A 63 -16.23 -1.61 -12.04
CA ASN A 63 -15.63 -2.63 -11.20
C ASN A 63 -15.11 -3.78 -12.05
N THR A 64 -13.79 -3.91 -12.18
CA THR A 64 -13.19 -4.97 -13.00
C THR A 64 -12.77 -6.20 -12.20
N CYS A 65 -12.67 -6.11 -10.87
CA CYS A 65 -12.33 -7.24 -9.99
C CYS A 65 -13.55 -8.11 -9.65
N THR A 66 -14.37 -8.44 -10.66
CA THR A 66 -15.56 -9.30 -10.54
C THR A 66 -15.26 -10.78 -10.72
N ASN A 67 -14.06 -11.12 -11.20
CA ASN A 67 -13.61 -12.48 -11.45
C ASN A 67 -12.10 -12.62 -11.21
N LYS A 68 -11.64 -13.88 -11.17
CA LYS A 68 -10.23 -14.21 -10.92
C LYS A 68 -9.30 -14.07 -12.14
N GLU A 69 -9.85 -13.82 -13.33
CA GLU A 69 -9.05 -13.56 -14.53
C GLU A 69 -8.52 -12.12 -14.52
N ASN A 70 -9.32 -11.20 -14.00
CA ASN A 70 -8.98 -9.78 -13.90
C ASN A 70 -8.16 -9.46 -12.65
N CYS A 71 -8.48 -10.07 -11.51
CA CYS A 71 -7.83 -9.77 -10.23
C CYS A 71 -7.54 -11.07 -9.47
N LYS A 72 -6.47 -11.11 -8.68
CA LYS A 72 -6.13 -12.29 -7.86
C LYS A 72 -7.27 -12.67 -6.90
N PHE A 73 -7.93 -11.66 -6.35
CA PHE A 73 -9.09 -11.81 -5.50
C PHE A 73 -10.29 -11.06 -6.09
N VAL A 74 -11.46 -11.69 -6.05
CA VAL A 74 -12.72 -10.99 -6.32
C VAL A 74 -12.89 -9.88 -5.28
N GLY A 75 -13.22 -8.68 -5.73
CA GLY A 75 -13.22 -7.48 -4.89
C GLY A 75 -11.84 -6.83 -4.71
N GLY A 76 -10.77 -7.33 -5.35
CA GLY A 76 -9.49 -6.61 -5.44
C GLY A 76 -8.66 -6.56 -4.14
N TYR A 77 -8.95 -7.41 -3.15
CA TYR A 77 -8.13 -7.57 -1.95
C TYR A 77 -8.25 -8.98 -1.38
N ASN A 78 -7.24 -9.41 -0.64
CA ASN A 78 -7.25 -10.64 0.12
C ASN A 78 -8.00 -10.43 1.46
N PRO A 79 -9.24 -10.96 1.63
CA PRO A 79 -10.02 -10.71 2.84
C PRO A 79 -9.45 -11.39 4.09
N SER A 80 -8.52 -12.33 3.93
CA SER A 80 -7.88 -13.00 5.07
C SER A 80 -6.82 -12.13 5.76
N VAL A 81 -6.28 -11.11 5.07
CA VAL A 81 -5.20 -10.26 5.60
C VAL A 81 -5.48 -8.76 5.48
N PHE A 82 -6.36 -8.32 4.58
CA PHE A 82 -6.67 -6.91 4.36
C PHE A 82 -8.13 -6.60 4.69
N PHE A 83 -8.33 -5.59 5.53
CA PHE A 83 -9.63 -5.12 5.99
C PHE A 83 -9.87 -3.73 5.41
N PRO A 84 -10.91 -3.54 4.57
CA PRO A 84 -11.25 -2.22 4.05
C PRO A 84 -11.36 -1.20 5.19
N ASN A 85 -10.83 0.01 4.98
CA ASN A 85 -10.77 1.12 5.95
C ASN A 85 -9.78 0.99 7.12
N GLU A 86 -9.37 -0.23 7.50
CA GLU A 86 -8.43 -0.47 8.60
C GLU A 86 -7.00 -0.83 8.15
N GLY A 87 -6.85 -1.52 7.02
CA GLY A 87 -5.55 -1.93 6.47
C GLY A 87 -5.25 -3.41 6.70
N PHE A 88 -3.97 -3.76 6.81
CA PHE A 88 -3.52 -5.13 7.00
C PHE A 88 -3.71 -5.60 8.45
N SER A 89 -4.15 -6.82 8.66
CA SER A 89 -4.22 -7.41 9.99
C SER A 89 -2.83 -7.58 10.60
N ALA A 90 -2.64 -7.11 11.83
CA ALA A 90 -1.40 -7.35 12.56
C ALA A 90 -1.20 -8.84 12.89
N LEU A 91 -2.29 -9.64 12.83
CA LEU A 91 -2.28 -11.08 13.06
C LEU A 91 -2.05 -11.90 11.78
N ALA A 92 -1.90 -11.25 10.61
CA ALA A 92 -1.58 -11.96 9.38
C ALA A 92 -0.31 -12.83 9.56
N PRO A 93 -0.26 -14.04 8.97
CA PRO A 93 0.91 -14.93 9.08
C PRO A 93 2.18 -14.25 8.57
N THR A 94 2.08 -13.61 7.40
CA THR A 94 3.12 -12.73 6.85
C THR A 94 2.93 -11.32 7.39
N LYS A 95 4.00 -10.70 7.87
CA LYS A 95 3.96 -9.34 8.43
C LYS A 95 4.18 -8.30 7.34
N PHE A 96 3.20 -7.42 7.15
CA PHE A 96 3.37 -6.23 6.32
C PHE A 96 4.27 -5.21 7.05
N PRO A 97 5.12 -4.46 6.33
CA PRO A 97 5.47 -4.65 4.92
C PRO A 97 6.59 -5.68 4.72
N THR A 98 6.65 -6.26 3.53
CA THR A 98 7.82 -7.03 3.06
C THR A 98 8.60 -6.31 1.94
N THR A 99 8.01 -5.26 1.38
CA THR A 99 8.60 -4.34 0.41
C THR A 99 8.59 -2.93 0.98
N ALA A 100 9.53 -2.06 0.62
CA ALA A 100 9.52 -0.66 1.06
C ALA A 100 10.13 0.26 0.00
N PHE A 101 10.01 1.56 0.21
CA PHE A 101 10.61 2.62 -0.60
C PHE A 101 10.79 3.87 0.26
N ASP A 102 11.56 4.83 -0.25
CA ASP A 102 11.77 6.08 0.47
C ASP A 102 10.45 6.83 0.67
N GLN A 103 10.25 7.36 1.87
CA GLN A 103 9.05 8.07 2.31
C GLN A 103 7.77 7.22 2.29
N ALA A 104 7.87 5.89 2.19
CA ALA A 104 6.75 4.99 2.45
C ALA A 104 6.25 5.18 3.90
N LYS A 105 4.92 5.19 4.08
CA LYS A 105 4.28 5.50 5.37
C LYS A 105 3.17 4.53 5.70
N PHE A 106 3.10 4.14 6.96
CA PHE A 106 1.96 3.42 7.52
C PHE A 106 1.74 3.81 8.98
N THR A 107 0.58 3.45 9.54
CA THR A 107 0.22 3.74 10.93
C THR A 107 -0.10 2.45 11.65
N LEU A 108 0.45 2.26 12.84
CA LEU A 108 0.03 1.18 13.73
C LEU A 108 -1.36 1.51 14.27
N ARG A 109 -2.36 0.65 14.07
CA ARG A 109 -3.72 0.81 14.59
C ARG A 109 -3.84 0.03 15.88
N MET A 110 -3.80 0.73 17.00
CA MET A 110 -3.86 0.14 18.33
C MET A 110 -5.31 -0.14 18.75
N SER A 111 -5.49 -1.04 19.72
CA SER A 111 -6.80 -1.38 20.29
C SER A 111 -7.44 -0.24 21.10
N ASN A 112 -6.64 0.69 21.63
CA ASN A 112 -7.10 1.89 22.35
C ASN A 112 -6.64 3.17 21.63
N LYS A 113 -6.75 4.34 22.29
CA LYS A 113 -6.37 5.63 21.69
C LYS A 113 -4.87 5.62 21.38
N GLN A 114 -4.50 6.10 20.20
CA GLN A 114 -3.09 6.16 19.78
C GLN A 114 -2.21 6.97 20.74
N SER A 115 -2.80 7.99 21.36
CA SER A 115 -2.13 8.86 22.34
C SER A 115 -1.76 8.17 23.65
N ASP A 116 -2.28 6.96 23.91
CA ASP A 116 -2.07 6.25 25.17
C ASP A 116 -0.74 5.47 25.20
N TYR A 117 -0.03 5.44 24.06
CA TYR A 117 1.19 4.67 23.87
C TYR A 117 2.41 5.58 23.64
N ILE A 118 3.57 5.03 23.96
CA ILE A 118 4.90 5.54 23.61
C ILE A 118 5.46 4.58 22.55
N TYR A 119 5.79 5.13 21.39
CA TYR A 119 6.25 4.35 20.25
C TYR A 119 7.76 4.42 20.10
N THR A 120 8.39 3.29 19.76
CA THR A 120 9.81 3.24 19.41
C THR A 120 10.05 2.33 18.21
N SER A 121 11.16 2.55 17.52
CA SER A 121 11.68 1.71 16.46
C SER A 121 13.07 1.21 16.85
N SER A 122 13.39 -0.04 16.50
CA SER A 122 14.73 -0.61 16.67
C SER A 122 15.77 0.00 15.73
N ASN A 123 15.35 0.67 14.66
CA ASN A 123 16.23 1.35 13.72
C ASN A 123 15.61 2.69 13.28
N PRO A 124 15.61 3.71 14.16
CA PRO A 124 14.91 4.98 13.92
C PRO A 124 15.49 5.81 12.78
N ASN A 125 16.77 5.60 12.44
CA ASN A 125 17.44 6.31 11.34
C ASN A 125 16.85 5.89 9.98
N LEU A 126 16.65 4.58 9.78
CA LEU A 126 16.09 4.03 8.54
C LEU A 126 14.56 3.96 8.57
N VAL A 127 13.97 3.61 9.72
CA VAL A 127 12.52 3.48 9.91
C VAL A 127 12.13 4.20 11.18
N SER A 128 11.67 5.44 11.04
CA SER A 128 11.20 6.26 12.15
C SER A 128 9.75 5.95 12.50
N ILE A 129 9.36 6.17 13.75
CA ILE A 129 7.96 6.18 14.18
C ILE A 129 7.68 7.42 15.02
N SER A 130 6.59 8.14 14.72
CA SER A 130 6.25 9.36 15.44
C SER A 130 5.94 9.04 16.91
N ASN A 131 6.57 9.77 17.83
CA ASN A 131 6.46 9.52 19.28
C ASN A 131 6.11 10.78 20.10
N VAL A 132 5.76 11.88 19.44
CA VAL A 132 5.38 13.15 20.08
C VAL A 132 4.00 13.09 20.74
N ALA A 133 3.70 14.04 21.64
CA ALA A 133 2.37 14.16 22.24
C ALA A 133 1.29 14.32 21.15
N GLY A 134 0.25 13.48 21.19
CA GLY A 134 -0.77 13.43 20.13
C GLY A 134 -0.40 12.63 18.89
N SER A 135 0.78 12.00 18.86
CA SER A 135 1.22 11.11 17.77
C SER A 135 0.21 10.00 17.49
N GLU A 136 -0.02 9.73 16.21
CA GLU A 136 -0.83 8.61 15.74
C GLU A 136 -0.03 7.31 15.55
N GLY A 137 1.28 7.29 15.87
CA GLY A 137 2.14 6.13 15.62
C GLY A 137 2.43 5.91 14.13
N VAL A 138 2.72 7.01 13.41
CA VAL A 138 3.03 7.00 11.98
C VAL A 138 4.48 6.56 11.79
N VAL A 139 4.66 5.47 11.07
CA VAL A 139 5.93 4.91 10.67
C VAL A 139 6.32 5.47 9.30
N THR A 140 7.56 5.92 9.16
CA THR A 140 8.12 6.45 7.90
C THR A 140 9.47 5.82 7.61
N PHE A 141 9.63 5.32 6.38
CA PHE A 141 10.90 4.85 5.84
C PHE A 141 11.71 6.05 5.33
N ASN A 142 12.95 6.20 5.79
CA ASN A 142 13.81 7.35 5.53
C ASN A 142 15.13 6.89 4.91
N SER A 143 15.16 6.68 3.60
CA SER A 143 16.42 6.39 2.90
C SER A 143 16.32 6.68 1.42
N SER A 144 17.03 7.72 0.98
CA SER A 144 17.20 8.02 -0.44
C SER A 144 18.17 7.05 -1.14
N VAL A 145 18.94 6.28 -0.36
CA VAL A 145 19.88 5.25 -0.84
C VAL A 145 19.28 3.86 -0.63
N HIS A 146 19.55 2.92 -1.52
CA HIS A 146 19.11 1.53 -1.37
C HIS A 146 19.79 0.88 -0.15
N PRO A 147 19.05 0.44 0.89
CA PRO A 147 19.62 -0.21 2.07
C PRO A 147 20.14 -1.63 1.78
N ASN A 148 20.94 -2.19 2.69
CA ASN A 148 21.29 -3.61 2.62
C ASN A 148 20.06 -4.47 2.96
N LEU A 149 19.71 -5.40 2.07
CA LEU A 149 18.55 -6.28 2.21
C LEU A 149 18.99 -7.74 2.43
N PRO A 150 18.18 -8.55 3.15
CA PRO A 150 17.00 -8.13 3.91
C PRO A 150 17.39 -7.42 5.22
N PHE A 151 16.50 -6.59 5.77
CA PHE A 151 16.66 -6.05 7.12
C PHE A 151 15.38 -6.20 7.94
N ASN A 152 15.55 -6.34 9.26
CA ASN A 152 14.47 -6.51 10.22
C ASN A 152 14.24 -5.22 11.01
N VAL A 153 12.98 -4.90 11.27
CA VAL A 153 12.58 -3.79 12.13
C VAL A 153 11.61 -4.29 13.17
N THR A 154 11.85 -3.90 14.41
CA THR A 154 10.94 -4.12 15.53
C THR A 154 10.42 -2.78 16.01
N LEU A 155 9.10 -2.61 15.94
CA LEU A 155 8.39 -1.48 16.50
C LEU A 155 7.79 -1.89 17.85
N THR A 156 7.85 -0.99 18.83
CA THR A 156 7.19 -1.20 20.12
C THR A 156 6.19 -0.08 20.40
N ALA A 157 5.07 -0.45 21.01
CA ALA A 157 4.08 0.47 21.53
C ALA A 157 3.85 0.13 23.00
N ARG A 158 4.43 0.93 23.89
CA ARG A 158 4.31 0.75 25.34
C ARG A 158 3.25 1.68 25.90
N THR A 159 2.30 1.17 26.67
CA THR A 159 1.30 2.02 27.32
C THR A 159 1.96 2.97 28.31
N LYS A 160 1.49 4.21 28.35
CA LYS A 160 2.00 5.22 29.29
C LYS A 160 1.67 4.80 30.74
N PRO A 161 2.55 5.08 31.72
CA PRO A 161 2.32 4.68 33.11
C PRO A 161 1.01 5.22 33.71
N ASN A 162 0.57 6.42 33.28
CA ASN A 162 -0.68 7.03 33.73
C ASN A 162 -1.96 6.46 33.07
N ILE A 163 -1.82 5.52 32.11
CA ILE A 163 -2.95 4.82 31.48
C ILE A 163 -3.19 3.48 32.16
N ILE A 164 -2.13 2.70 32.39
CA ILE A 164 -2.17 1.40 33.08
C ILE A 164 -0.82 1.12 33.75
N THR A 165 -0.87 0.54 34.94
CA THR A 165 0.29 0.11 35.72
C THR A 165 0.13 -1.36 36.13
N PRO A 166 1.09 -2.26 35.84
CA PRO A 166 2.32 -2.01 35.08
C PRO A 166 2.03 -1.68 33.59
N SER A 167 2.94 -0.93 32.96
CA SER A 167 2.86 -0.67 31.52
C SER A 167 2.83 -2.00 30.76
N LYS A 168 1.97 -2.08 29.73
CA LYS A 168 1.96 -3.19 28.77
C LYS A 168 2.69 -2.77 27.51
N THR A 169 3.44 -3.68 26.91
CA THR A 169 4.18 -3.44 25.67
C THR A 169 3.63 -4.34 24.57
N SER A 170 3.22 -3.75 23.46
CA SER A 170 2.92 -4.47 22.23
C SER A 170 4.12 -4.39 21.29
N ILE A 171 4.43 -5.49 20.60
CA ILE A 171 5.56 -5.60 19.68
C ILE A 171 5.02 -5.91 18.28
N TYR A 172 5.56 -5.24 17.27
CA TYR A 172 5.31 -5.53 15.87
C TYR A 172 6.64 -5.59 15.10
N SER A 173 6.97 -6.76 14.58
CA SER A 173 8.22 -6.99 13.84
C SER A 173 7.93 -7.40 12.40
N PHE A 174 8.72 -6.88 11.46
CA PHE A 174 8.62 -7.19 10.04
C PHE A 174 9.99 -7.18 9.37
N THR A 175 10.08 -7.76 8.17
CA THR A 175 11.30 -7.91 7.39
C THR A 175 11.11 -7.32 6.02
N ILE A 176 11.97 -6.38 5.62
CA ILE A 176 12.00 -5.85 4.26
C ILE A 176 12.94 -6.69 3.42
N ASN A 177 12.39 -7.25 2.34
CA ASN A 177 13.11 -8.07 1.36
C ASN A 177 13.35 -7.35 0.04
N LYS A 178 12.58 -6.30 -0.26
CA LYS A 178 12.68 -5.51 -1.49
C LYS A 178 12.62 -4.01 -1.18
N TRP A 179 13.51 -3.25 -1.78
CA TRP A 179 13.53 -1.79 -1.67
C TRP A 179 13.40 -1.16 -3.05
N ILE A 180 12.29 -0.46 -3.25
CA ILE A 180 11.94 0.14 -4.52
C ILE A 180 12.51 1.57 -4.56
N ARG A 181 13.34 1.85 -5.57
CA ARG A 181 13.80 3.21 -5.89
C ARG A 181 13.05 3.75 -7.10
N ALA A 182 12.25 4.79 -6.88
CA ALA A 182 11.60 5.53 -7.96
C ALA A 182 12.58 6.54 -8.55
N LEU A 183 12.73 6.55 -9.87
CA LEU A 183 13.41 7.64 -10.56
C LEU A 183 12.38 8.69 -11.01
N PRO A 184 12.77 9.98 -11.13
CA PRO A 184 11.89 10.99 -11.70
C PRO A 184 11.30 10.54 -13.04
N PRO A 185 10.09 10.99 -13.42
CA PRO A 185 9.55 10.75 -14.75
C PRO A 185 10.43 11.43 -15.80
N THR A 186 11.48 10.75 -16.25
CA THR A 186 12.31 11.21 -17.34
C THR A 186 11.65 10.82 -18.65
N GLN A 187 11.44 11.79 -19.54
CA GLN A 187 11.32 11.50 -20.96
C GLN A 187 12.64 10.86 -21.37
N TYR A 188 12.68 9.55 -21.54
CA TYR A 188 13.75 8.94 -22.32
C TYR A 188 13.47 9.35 -23.78
N LYS A 189 14.00 10.53 -24.11
CA LYS A 189 14.14 11.21 -25.41
C LYS A 189 14.40 10.19 -26.53
N THR A 190 13.97 10.32 -27.78
CA THR A 190 13.25 11.37 -28.54
C THR A 190 12.67 10.78 -29.83
N GLU A 191 12.74 9.46 -30.01
CA GLU A 191 12.29 8.79 -31.22
C GLU A 191 11.09 7.92 -30.88
N GLN A 192 10.10 7.84 -31.76
CA GLN A 192 8.90 7.02 -31.55
C GLN A 192 9.22 5.53 -31.38
N TYR A 193 10.47 5.14 -31.61
CA TYR A 193 10.99 3.78 -31.74
C TYR A 193 12.31 3.69 -30.99
N LEU A 194 12.46 2.69 -30.12
CA LEU A 194 13.80 2.27 -29.71
C LEU A 194 14.50 1.59 -30.91
N ASP A 195 15.82 1.65 -31.00
CA ASP A 195 16.57 0.94 -32.05
C ASP A 195 16.16 -0.54 -32.08
N THR A 196 15.90 -1.05 -33.28
CA THR A 196 15.48 -2.45 -33.53
C THR A 196 16.61 -3.46 -33.33
N GLY A 197 17.86 -3.00 -33.16
CA GLY A 197 18.98 -3.84 -32.77
C GLY A 197 18.98 -4.12 -31.26
N ASN A 198 18.82 -5.39 -30.89
CA ASN A 198 19.09 -5.99 -29.57
C ASN A 198 18.93 -5.08 -28.34
N GLY A 199 17.70 -4.97 -27.83
CA GLY A 199 17.44 -4.73 -26.40
C GLY A 199 17.87 -3.36 -25.88
N ILE A 200 17.22 -2.29 -26.34
CA ILE A 200 17.28 -1.03 -25.59
C ILE A 200 16.22 -1.10 -24.48
N PHE A 201 16.65 -1.04 -23.22
CA PHE A 201 15.79 -0.85 -22.07
C PHE A 201 16.10 0.54 -21.47
N PRO A 202 15.48 1.64 -21.96
CA PRO A 202 15.82 3.00 -21.56
C PRO A 202 15.77 3.21 -20.05
N ALA A 203 14.76 2.60 -19.45
CA ALA A 203 14.54 2.60 -18.03
C ALA A 203 15.71 1.91 -17.27
N ALA A 204 16.33 0.88 -17.87
CA ALA A 204 17.29 0.01 -17.18
C ALA A 204 18.65 0.67 -17.17
N ASN A 205 18.98 1.38 -18.27
CA ASN A 205 20.11 2.29 -18.32
C ASN A 205 20.03 3.31 -17.18
N ALA A 206 18.86 3.90 -16.94
CA ALA A 206 18.71 4.85 -15.84
C ALA A 206 18.82 4.21 -14.45
N CYS A 207 18.23 3.04 -14.25
CA CYS A 207 18.40 2.28 -13.01
C CYS A 207 19.86 1.85 -12.79
N ALA A 208 20.62 1.63 -13.87
CA ALA A 208 22.05 1.37 -13.85
C ALA A 208 22.89 2.65 -13.67
N GLY A 209 22.29 3.84 -13.72
CA GLY A 209 23.01 5.12 -13.64
C GLY A 209 23.83 5.44 -14.88
N ARG A 210 23.44 4.93 -16.06
CA ARG A 210 24.13 5.11 -17.34
C ARG A 210 23.26 5.91 -18.30
N ASP A 211 23.91 6.54 -19.29
CA ASP A 211 23.23 7.11 -20.45
C ASP A 211 22.53 6.01 -21.28
N LEU A 212 21.66 6.40 -22.21
CA LEU A 212 20.97 5.48 -23.11
C LEU A 212 22.00 4.64 -23.90
N GLY A 213 21.97 3.33 -23.69
CA GLY A 213 22.79 2.35 -24.39
C GLY A 213 22.07 1.03 -24.59
N MET A 214 22.69 0.12 -25.34
CA MET A 214 22.22 -1.26 -25.42
C MET A 214 22.48 -1.96 -24.10
N ILE A 215 21.47 -2.65 -23.57
CA ILE A 215 21.56 -3.43 -22.34
C ILE A 215 20.82 -4.75 -22.57
N SER A 216 21.46 -5.88 -22.35
CA SER A 216 20.79 -7.17 -22.59
C SER A 216 19.56 -7.31 -21.69
N ALA A 217 18.58 -8.13 -22.09
CA ALA A 217 17.41 -8.38 -21.24
C ALA A 217 17.81 -8.98 -19.88
N GLU A 218 18.85 -9.81 -19.87
CA GLU A 218 19.45 -10.39 -18.67
C GLU A 218 20.08 -9.33 -17.76
N GLU A 219 20.86 -8.40 -18.34
CA GLU A 219 21.45 -7.30 -17.58
C GLU A 219 20.36 -6.35 -17.06
N ALA A 220 19.36 -6.02 -17.88
CA ALA A 220 18.21 -5.19 -17.50
C ALA A 220 17.39 -5.78 -16.34
N ALA A 221 17.21 -7.11 -16.31
CA ALA A 221 16.51 -7.81 -15.22
C ALA A 221 17.21 -7.65 -13.86
N SER A 222 18.53 -7.41 -13.85
CA SER A 222 19.30 -7.16 -12.62
C SER A 222 19.08 -5.77 -12.01
N TYR A 223 18.58 -4.82 -12.81
CA TYR A 223 18.33 -3.43 -12.40
C TYR A 223 16.85 -3.14 -12.16
N PHE A 224 15.94 -4.00 -12.63
CA PHE A 224 14.49 -3.82 -12.56
C PHE A 224 13.73 -4.96 -11.93
N TYR A 225 12.66 -4.60 -11.23
CA TYR A 225 11.65 -5.56 -10.81
C TYR A 225 10.86 -6.11 -12.01
N SER A 226 10.65 -7.41 -12.01
CA SER A 226 9.77 -8.09 -12.96
C SER A 226 8.31 -7.71 -12.72
N PRO A 227 7.40 -7.91 -13.70
CA PRO A 227 5.97 -7.74 -13.50
C PRO A 227 5.43 -8.46 -12.25
N MET A 228 5.89 -9.69 -12.00
CA MET A 228 5.44 -10.51 -10.87
C MET A 228 5.96 -10.02 -9.51
N GLU A 229 7.07 -9.29 -9.48
CA GLU A 229 7.55 -8.68 -8.23
C GLU A 229 6.87 -7.35 -7.95
N LEU A 230 6.41 -6.65 -8.99
CA LEU A 230 5.69 -5.42 -8.83
C LEU A 230 4.20 -5.66 -8.56
N SER A 231 3.57 -6.60 -9.25
CA SER A 231 2.11 -6.81 -9.22
C SER A 231 1.72 -8.27 -9.06
N ASN A 232 0.62 -8.48 -8.35
CA ASN A 232 -0.05 -9.77 -8.21
C ASN A 232 -1.28 -9.92 -9.10
N ALA A 233 -1.49 -9.00 -10.05
CA ALA A 233 -2.53 -9.14 -11.07
C ALA A 233 -2.30 -10.44 -11.86
N PRO A 234 -3.34 -11.23 -12.19
CA PRO A 234 -3.19 -12.50 -12.90
C PRO A 234 -2.44 -12.38 -14.23
N SER A 235 -2.61 -11.28 -14.96
CA SER A 235 -1.89 -11.05 -16.22
C SER A 235 -0.41 -10.68 -16.04
N ALA A 236 0.08 -10.45 -14.82
CA ALA A 236 1.50 -10.23 -14.58
C ALA A 236 2.31 -11.53 -14.78
N SER A 237 1.73 -12.70 -14.49
CA SER A 237 2.41 -14.00 -14.64
C SER A 237 2.51 -14.46 -16.10
N THR A 238 1.60 -13.99 -16.95
CA THR A 238 1.60 -14.36 -18.37
C THR A 238 2.44 -13.43 -19.22
N ALA A 239 2.99 -12.34 -18.63
CA ALA A 239 3.80 -11.32 -19.32
C ALA A 239 4.84 -12.02 -20.23
N VAL A 240 4.78 -11.78 -21.55
CA VAL A 240 5.69 -12.41 -22.55
C VAL A 240 7.15 -12.04 -22.28
N THR A 241 7.94 -12.98 -21.76
CA THR A 241 9.33 -12.77 -21.32
C THR A 241 10.31 -12.46 -22.46
N GLU A 242 9.84 -12.48 -23.70
CA GLU A 242 10.63 -12.26 -24.91
C GLU A 242 10.25 -10.95 -25.61
N ASN A 243 11.21 -10.37 -26.35
CA ASN A 243 10.95 -9.27 -27.28
C ASN A 243 10.07 -9.79 -28.43
N GLY A 244 8.76 -9.67 -28.28
CA GLY A 244 7.79 -10.05 -29.31
C GLY A 244 8.04 -9.30 -30.62
N THR A 245 8.31 -10.06 -31.68
CA THR A 245 8.29 -9.56 -33.06
C THR A 245 6.87 -9.79 -33.62
N GLY A 246 6.06 -8.73 -33.76
CA GLY A 246 4.71 -8.89 -34.33
C GLY A 246 3.68 -7.81 -33.97
N SER A 247 2.42 -8.10 -34.28
CA SER A 247 1.25 -7.27 -33.96
C SER A 247 1.07 -7.14 -32.45
N PHE A 248 0.62 -5.96 -31.99
CA PHE A 248 0.37 -5.70 -30.58
C PHE A 248 -0.46 -6.82 -29.92
N PRO A 249 -0.03 -7.34 -28.77
CA PRO A 249 -0.72 -8.42 -28.12
C PRO A 249 -2.04 -7.90 -27.57
N LYS A 250 -3.07 -8.75 -27.50
CA LYS A 250 -4.46 -8.39 -27.18
C LYS A 250 -4.64 -7.54 -25.91
N TRP A 251 -3.66 -7.56 -25.01
CA TRP A 251 -3.60 -6.86 -23.72
C TRP A 251 -2.76 -5.57 -23.65
N VAL A 252 -2.35 -4.96 -24.78
CA VAL A 252 -1.71 -3.62 -24.77
C VAL A 252 -2.61 -2.57 -24.08
N HIS A 253 -3.90 -2.87 -23.94
CA HIS A 253 -4.83 -2.11 -23.10
C HIS A 253 -5.69 -3.02 -22.24
N ASN A 254 -5.11 -3.96 -21.50
CA ASN A 254 -5.88 -4.75 -20.53
C ASN A 254 -6.31 -3.88 -19.33
N GLN A 255 -7.24 -2.96 -19.60
CA GLN A 255 -7.94 -2.14 -18.63
C GLN A 255 -8.96 -2.96 -17.82
N LYS A 256 -8.85 -4.29 -17.81
CA LYS A 256 -9.66 -5.16 -16.96
C LYS A 256 -8.80 -5.78 -15.86
N ALA A 257 -7.55 -6.11 -16.15
CA ALA A 257 -6.64 -6.68 -15.17
C ALA A 257 -6.11 -5.63 -14.19
N ARG A 258 -6.30 -5.87 -12.89
CA ARG A 258 -5.86 -4.99 -11.81
C ARG A 258 -5.17 -5.77 -10.70
N LEU A 259 -4.31 -5.08 -9.97
CA LEU A 259 -3.67 -5.60 -8.78
C LEU A 259 -4.70 -5.85 -7.65
N SER A 260 -4.36 -6.71 -6.69
CA SER A 260 -5.15 -6.91 -5.47
C SER A 260 -4.35 -6.57 -4.20
N ARG A 261 -4.99 -5.99 -3.18
CA ARG A 261 -4.32 -5.70 -1.89
C ARG A 261 -4.01 -7.01 -1.16
N ASP A 262 -2.74 -7.29 -0.91
CA ASP A 262 -2.27 -8.53 -0.29
C ASP A 262 -0.86 -8.36 0.33
N ILE A 263 -0.45 -9.29 1.19
CA ILE A 263 0.92 -9.37 1.75
C ILE A 263 1.64 -10.55 1.10
N ASP A 264 1.77 -10.49 -0.22
CA ASP A 264 2.39 -11.55 -1.05
C ASP A 264 3.79 -11.17 -1.56
N GLY A 265 4.37 -10.11 -1.02
CA GLY A 265 5.69 -9.61 -1.41
C GLY A 265 5.72 -8.90 -2.75
N THR A 266 4.56 -8.62 -3.35
CA THR A 266 4.45 -7.72 -4.50
C THR A 266 4.36 -6.27 -4.04
N PHE A 267 5.09 -5.39 -4.72
CA PHE A 267 5.18 -3.97 -4.33
C PHE A 267 3.80 -3.28 -4.30
N TYR A 268 3.05 -3.40 -5.39
CA TYR A 268 1.74 -2.80 -5.52
C TYR A 268 0.65 -3.51 -4.71
N GLY A 269 0.80 -4.82 -4.49
CA GLY A 269 -0.09 -5.58 -3.60
C GLY A 269 -0.03 -5.04 -2.17
N GLU A 270 1.16 -4.66 -1.71
CA GLU A 270 1.41 -4.13 -0.37
C GLU A 270 1.12 -2.63 -0.24
N TRP A 271 1.51 -1.80 -1.20
CA TRP A 271 1.44 -0.33 -1.05
C TRP A 271 0.28 0.36 -1.79
N GLY A 272 -0.28 -0.27 -2.82
CA GLY A 272 -1.55 0.15 -3.41
C GLY A 272 -1.39 1.37 -4.30
N ASN A 273 -2.27 2.37 -4.15
CA ASN A 273 -2.17 3.61 -4.93
C ASN A 273 -1.02 4.46 -4.43
N LEU A 274 -0.05 4.69 -5.30
CA LEU A 274 1.15 5.48 -5.03
C LEU A 274 0.95 6.97 -5.34
N TYR A 275 0.06 7.30 -6.29
CA TYR A 275 -0.24 8.68 -6.69
C TYR A 275 -0.89 9.45 -5.54
N LYS A 276 -0.18 10.47 -5.04
CA LYS A 276 -0.56 11.28 -3.85
C LYS A 276 -0.75 10.49 -2.55
N GLY A 277 -0.68 9.16 -2.58
CA GLY A 277 -0.79 8.29 -1.40
C GLY A 277 0.44 8.38 -0.51
N TYR A 278 1.60 8.68 -1.10
CA TYR A 278 2.87 8.82 -0.39
C TYR A 278 3.56 10.13 -0.81
N PRO A 279 3.13 11.27 -0.26
CA PRO A 279 3.72 12.54 -0.57
C PRO A 279 5.22 12.56 -0.25
N GLN A 280 6.00 13.30 -1.05
CA GLN A 280 7.47 13.37 -0.94
C GLN A 280 8.21 12.09 -1.34
N SER A 281 7.50 11.01 -1.69
CA SER A 281 8.14 9.90 -2.39
C SER A 281 8.39 10.28 -3.86
N GLY A 282 9.26 9.54 -4.54
CA GLY A 282 9.46 9.68 -5.99
C GLY A 282 8.22 9.35 -6.84
N PHE A 283 7.10 8.95 -6.23
CA PHE A 283 5.83 8.65 -6.90
C PHE A 283 4.76 9.75 -6.79
N ASP A 284 4.98 10.78 -5.96
CA ASP A 284 3.97 11.82 -5.66
C ASP A 284 3.58 12.64 -6.91
N LEU A 285 4.55 12.86 -7.81
CA LEU A 285 4.38 13.59 -9.06
C LEU A 285 4.09 12.68 -10.26
N SER A 286 4.14 11.37 -10.09
CA SER A 286 3.97 10.40 -11.17
C SER A 286 2.53 10.41 -11.64
N ARG A 287 2.28 10.99 -12.81
CA ARG A 287 1.00 10.82 -13.53
C ARG A 287 1.19 9.75 -14.58
N GLY A 288 0.55 8.60 -14.40
CA GLY A 288 0.56 7.54 -15.41
C GLY A 288 0.93 6.18 -14.85
N CYS A 289 2.09 5.67 -15.24
CA CYS A 289 2.48 4.29 -14.97
C CYS A 289 3.85 4.16 -14.31
N THR A 290 4.17 2.99 -13.79
CA THR A 290 5.53 2.54 -13.56
C THR A 290 5.93 1.49 -14.56
N TRP A 291 7.19 1.46 -14.94
CA TRP A 291 7.73 0.42 -15.81
C TRP A 291 8.34 -0.74 -15.03
N SER A 292 8.19 -1.94 -15.56
CA SER A 292 8.89 -3.14 -15.11
C SER A 292 10.11 -3.45 -15.99
N SER A 293 10.79 -4.57 -15.72
CA SER A 293 11.92 -5.08 -16.51
C SER A 293 11.56 -5.55 -17.93
N GLN A 294 10.29 -5.48 -18.34
CA GLN A 294 9.79 -6.28 -19.46
C GLN A 294 9.27 -5.46 -20.63
N ALA A 295 10.02 -5.45 -21.72
CA ALA A 295 9.62 -4.87 -23.00
C ALA A 295 8.99 -5.94 -23.89
N TYR A 296 7.95 -5.57 -24.65
CA TYR A 296 7.38 -6.46 -25.67
C TYR A 296 7.89 -6.12 -27.07
N THR A 297 7.96 -4.83 -27.41
CA THR A 297 8.63 -4.35 -28.63
C THR A 297 9.50 -3.17 -28.26
N ASN A 298 10.23 -2.64 -29.23
CA ASN A 298 10.86 -1.33 -29.16
C ASN A 298 9.87 -0.14 -28.98
N ARG A 299 8.55 -0.39 -28.89
CA ARG A 299 7.50 0.62 -28.71
C ARG A 299 6.69 0.45 -27.44
N VAL A 300 6.68 -0.74 -26.83
CA VAL A 300 5.81 -1.04 -25.67
C VAL A 300 6.52 -1.78 -24.56
N ILE A 301 6.26 -1.34 -23.33
CA ILE A 301 6.82 -1.90 -22.09
C ILE A 301 5.70 -2.23 -21.11
N PHE A 302 5.84 -3.34 -20.38
CA PHE A 302 4.90 -3.66 -19.32
C PHE A 302 4.97 -2.59 -18.24
N GLY A 303 3.80 -2.10 -17.84
CA GLY A 303 3.69 -1.12 -16.79
C GLY A 303 2.41 -1.26 -15.99
N ILE A 304 2.44 -0.59 -14.85
CA ILE A 304 1.36 -0.60 -13.86
C ILE A 304 0.93 0.85 -13.66
N ASN A 305 -0.33 1.15 -13.83
CA ASN A 305 -0.84 2.48 -13.56
C ASN A 305 -0.77 2.76 -12.06
N VAL A 306 -0.10 3.85 -11.68
CA VAL A 306 0.19 4.18 -10.28
C VAL A 306 -1.04 4.53 -9.45
N GLN A 307 -2.13 4.95 -10.11
CA GLN A 307 -3.34 5.49 -9.47
C GLN A 307 -4.50 4.50 -9.42
N ASN A 308 -4.65 3.65 -10.45
CA ASN A 308 -5.80 2.74 -10.59
C ASN A 308 -5.40 1.26 -10.68
N GLY A 309 -4.10 0.95 -10.64
CA GLY A 309 -3.61 -0.41 -10.52
C GLY A 309 -3.78 -1.29 -11.74
N TYR A 310 -4.19 -0.71 -12.89
CA TYR A 310 -4.22 -1.44 -14.15
C TYR A 310 -2.83 -1.89 -14.56
N VAL A 311 -2.76 -3.10 -15.10
CA VAL A 311 -1.50 -3.66 -15.61
C VAL A 311 -1.62 -3.95 -17.09
N GLY A 312 -0.54 -3.76 -17.84
CA GLY A 312 -0.50 -4.05 -19.27
C GLY A 312 0.69 -3.42 -19.96
N TYR A 313 0.74 -3.54 -21.28
CA TYR A 313 1.83 -2.97 -22.08
C TYR A 313 1.51 -1.52 -22.47
N ASN A 314 2.33 -0.57 -22.02
CA ASN A 314 2.18 0.84 -22.31
C ASN A 314 3.11 1.26 -23.45
N VAL A 315 2.62 2.14 -24.33
CA VAL A 315 3.44 2.73 -25.39
C VAL A 315 4.43 3.71 -24.78
N LEU A 316 5.71 3.59 -25.15
CA LEU A 316 6.81 4.41 -24.62
C LEU A 316 6.66 5.91 -24.90
N LYS A 317 5.89 6.27 -25.94
CA LYS A 317 5.58 7.66 -26.34
C LYS A 317 4.75 8.43 -25.29
N ASN A 318 4.10 7.75 -24.36
CA ASN A 318 3.29 8.41 -23.35
C ASN A 318 4.19 8.97 -22.23
N ASN A 319 4.33 10.29 -22.21
CA ASN A 319 5.00 11.05 -21.17
C ASN A 319 4.45 10.66 -19.78
N GLY A 320 5.33 10.33 -18.83
CA GLY A 320 4.98 10.34 -17.40
C GLY A 320 5.13 9.02 -16.64
N CYS A 321 5.70 7.97 -17.23
CA CYS A 321 5.95 6.75 -16.46
C CYS A 321 7.25 6.80 -15.65
N THR A 322 7.19 6.26 -14.43
CA THR A 322 8.30 6.23 -13.46
C THR A 322 9.05 4.90 -13.54
N PRO A 323 10.37 4.91 -13.81
CA PRO A 323 11.20 3.72 -13.65
C PRO A 323 11.27 3.29 -12.17
N VAL A 324 11.19 1.98 -11.93
CA VAL A 324 11.19 1.38 -10.59
C VAL A 324 12.40 0.46 -10.41
N CYS A 325 13.47 0.99 -9.84
CA CYS A 325 14.78 0.34 -9.79
C CYS A 325 14.94 -0.57 -8.57
N ARG A 326 15.69 -1.67 -8.74
CA ARG A 326 16.15 -2.57 -7.66
C ARG A 326 17.42 -2.09 -6.94
N LYS A 327 18.15 -1.18 -7.55
CA LYS A 327 19.43 -0.65 -7.05
C LYS A 327 19.37 0.85 -7.11
#